data_AF-A0A821SZT6-F1
#
_entry.id   AF-A0A821SZT6-F1
#
_cell.length_a   1.000
_cell.length_b   1.000
_cell.length_c   1.000
_cell.angle_alpha   90.00
_cell.angle_beta   90.00
_cell.angle_gamma   90.00
#
_symmetry.space_group_name_H-M   'P 1'
#
loop_
_entity.id
_entity.type
_entity.pdbx_description
1 polymer ?
#
loop_
_entity_poly.entity_id
_entity_poly.type
_entity_poly.pdbx_seq_one_letter_code
_entity_poly.pdbx_strand_id
1 'polypeptide(L)'
;MATNDGIQTFAETVVSKITNEVDDQQSDAIRQYLSKKTAWISPNEEQFDALVNLLKKRLDEGHGEIILEIGTGVTDAESPGLLIDEMEASVATLKSMQAVLDSEVQLLREKSVSNNTRYINEYLIRRHIDQEDFMEVRVAVTGNVDAGKSTLLGVLTHGLLDDGRGIARQKLFRHKHEMETGRTSSVGNDILGFDVQGAIVNRPDTHGNQALDWTDICQRSAKVVTFIDLAGHEKYLKTTVFGMTGHAPDYAMLMVGANAGVIGMTKEHL
;
A
#
# COMPACT_ATOMS: atom_id res chain seq x y z
N MET A 1 14.31 -12.75 15.56
CA MET A 1 13.04 -12.88 16.29
C MET A 1 12.41 -11.50 16.36
N ALA A 2 11.72 -11.09 15.31
CA ALA A 2 10.85 -9.92 15.35
C ALA A 2 9.45 -10.47 15.63
N THR A 3 8.86 -10.06 16.75
CA THR A 3 7.59 -10.58 17.24
C THR A 3 6.44 -10.08 16.37
N ASN A 4 5.41 -10.91 16.30
CA ASN A 4 4.19 -10.79 15.51
C ASN A 4 3.25 -9.67 16.03
N ASP A 5 3.76 -8.78 16.89
CA ASP A 5 2.96 -7.90 17.75
C ASP A 5 2.49 -6.63 17.04
N GLY A 6 3.19 -6.18 15.99
CA GLY A 6 2.90 -4.89 15.32
C GLY A 6 1.66 -4.88 14.43
N ILE A 7 1.18 -6.05 13.99
CA ILE A 7 -0.03 -6.16 13.16
C ILE A 7 -1.28 -6.31 14.06
N GLN A 8 -1.13 -6.98 15.21
CA GLN A 8 -2.20 -7.13 16.21
C GLN A 8 -2.61 -5.78 16.83
N THR A 9 -1.65 -4.87 17.05
CA THR A 9 -1.93 -3.55 17.64
C THR A 9 -2.77 -2.65 16.73
N PHE A 10 -2.73 -2.85 15.41
CA PHE A 10 -3.46 -2.01 14.46
C PHE A 10 -4.96 -2.39 14.41
N ALA A 11 -5.29 -3.68 14.52
CA ALA A 11 -6.66 -4.16 14.60
C ALA A 11 -7.37 -3.68 15.89
N GLU A 12 -6.68 -3.73 17.03
CA GLU A 12 -7.20 -3.30 18.33
C GLU A 12 -7.41 -1.76 18.42
N THR A 13 -6.54 -0.98 17.78
CA THR A 13 -6.62 0.49 17.77
C THR A 13 -7.78 1.01 16.90
N VAL A 14 -8.23 0.24 15.91
CA VAL A 14 -9.33 0.66 15.01
C VAL A 14 -10.69 0.26 15.57
N VAL A 15 -10.82 -0.91 16.21
CA VAL A 15 -12.05 -1.31 16.90
C VAL A 15 -12.39 -0.34 18.05
N SER A 16 -11.37 0.18 18.74
CA SER A 16 -11.55 1.18 19.81
C SER A 16 -11.93 2.57 19.32
N LYS A 17 -11.66 2.95 18.05
CA LYS A 17 -12.01 4.28 17.48
C LYS A 17 -13.41 4.36 16.85
N ILE A 18 -14.12 3.24 16.74
CA ILE A 18 -15.53 3.21 16.29
C ILE A 18 -16.50 3.68 17.39
N THR A 19 -16.01 4.03 18.58
CA THR A 19 -16.78 4.17 19.82
C THR A 19 -17.56 5.46 20.03
N ASN A 20 -17.31 6.54 19.29
CA ASN A 20 -17.97 7.81 19.56
C ASN A 20 -18.97 8.17 18.45
N GLU A 21 -20.14 7.53 18.49
CA GLU A 21 -21.48 8.07 18.21
C GLU A 21 -22.43 6.94 17.75
N VAL A 22 -23.57 6.82 18.46
CA VAL A 22 -24.81 6.05 18.19
C VAL A 22 -25.08 4.78 19.05
N ASP A 23 -26.11 4.94 19.90
CA ASP A 23 -27.05 4.04 20.65
C ASP A 23 -26.58 2.69 21.26
N ASP A 24 -26.84 2.54 22.57
CA ASP A 24 -26.04 1.78 23.55
C ASP A 24 -26.43 0.30 23.82
N GLN A 25 -27.28 -0.36 23.01
CA GLN A 25 -27.57 -1.81 23.23
C GLN A 25 -27.60 -2.65 21.96
N GLN A 26 -28.11 -2.12 20.85
CA GLN A 26 -28.11 -2.80 19.55
C GLN A 26 -26.69 -2.79 18.93
N SER A 27 -25.90 -1.77 19.27
CA SER A 27 -24.51 -1.61 18.84
C SER A 27 -23.58 -2.69 19.39
N ASP A 28 -23.76 -3.14 20.63
CA ASP A 28 -22.85 -4.13 21.25
C ASP A 28 -23.01 -5.54 20.69
N ALA A 29 -24.24 -5.96 20.38
CA ALA A 29 -24.49 -7.24 19.72
C ALA A 29 -23.90 -7.27 18.30
N ILE A 30 -24.06 -6.18 17.55
CA ILE A 30 -23.47 -6.03 16.21
C ILE A 30 -21.94 -5.96 16.29
N ARG A 31 -21.37 -5.24 17.26
CA ARG A 31 -19.92 -5.18 17.51
C ARG A 31 -19.34 -6.57 17.84
N GLN A 32 -20.02 -7.33 18.69
CA GLN A 32 -19.62 -8.69 19.02
C GLN A 32 -19.75 -9.63 17.81
N TYR A 33 -20.71 -9.39 16.92
CA TYR A 33 -20.82 -10.12 15.66
C TYR A 33 -19.66 -9.80 14.70
N LEU A 34 -19.40 -8.51 14.44
CA LEU A 34 -18.36 -8.05 13.52
C LEU A 34 -16.94 -8.48 13.93
N SER A 35 -16.70 -8.77 15.21
CA SER A 35 -15.41 -9.25 15.71
C SER A 35 -15.18 -10.75 15.52
N LYS A 36 -16.21 -11.52 15.09
CA LYS A 36 -16.10 -12.95 14.82
C LYS A 36 -15.51 -13.20 13.44
N LYS A 37 -14.67 -14.23 13.32
CA LYS A 37 -14.16 -14.69 12.01
C LYS A 37 -15.29 -15.15 11.07
N THR A 38 -16.42 -15.58 11.63
CA THR A 38 -17.59 -16.07 10.91
C THR A 38 -18.56 -14.96 10.52
N ALA A 39 -18.27 -13.69 10.81
CA ALA A 39 -19.16 -12.56 10.50
C ALA A 39 -19.48 -12.47 8.99
N TRP A 40 -18.61 -12.98 8.15
CA TRP A 40 -18.77 -12.93 6.70
C TRP A 40 -19.64 -14.06 6.15
N ILE A 41 -19.94 -15.09 6.95
CA ILE A 41 -20.64 -16.29 6.50
C ILE A 41 -22.15 -16.04 6.49
N SER A 42 -22.73 -15.90 5.30
CA SER A 42 -24.18 -15.80 5.05
C SER A 42 -24.92 -14.89 6.05
N PRO A 43 -24.57 -13.60 6.14
CA PRO A 43 -25.22 -12.66 7.07
C PRO A 43 -26.71 -12.50 6.74
N ASN A 44 -27.51 -12.19 7.75
CA ASN A 44 -28.88 -11.70 7.54
C ASN A 44 -28.87 -10.23 7.06
N GLU A 45 -30.04 -9.66 6.73
CA GLU A 45 -30.15 -8.30 6.17
C GLU A 45 -29.53 -7.23 7.09
N GLU A 46 -29.85 -7.25 8.39
CA GLU A 46 -29.28 -6.30 9.37
C GLU A 46 -27.75 -6.44 9.51
N GLN A 47 -27.24 -7.67 9.52
CA GLN A 47 -25.81 -7.96 9.60
C GLN A 47 -25.07 -7.54 8.33
N PHE A 48 -25.70 -7.75 7.16
CA PHE A 48 -25.16 -7.36 5.88
C PHE A 48 -25.03 -5.84 5.80
N ASP A 49 -26.06 -5.09 6.17
CA ASP A 49 -26.02 -3.63 6.22
C ASP A 49 -24.96 -3.10 7.20
N ALA A 50 -24.81 -3.74 8.36
CA ALA A 50 -23.76 -3.42 9.31
C ALA A 50 -22.35 -3.64 8.73
N LEU A 51 -22.13 -4.74 8.00
CA LEU A 51 -20.86 -5.04 7.33
C LEU A 51 -20.57 -4.05 6.18
N VAL A 52 -21.58 -3.69 5.39
CA VAL A 52 -21.46 -2.68 4.34
C VAL A 52 -21.06 -1.33 4.94
N ASN A 53 -21.71 -0.90 6.02
CA ASN A 53 -21.37 0.35 6.71
C ASN A 53 -19.95 0.32 7.29
N LEU A 54 -19.54 -0.83 7.86
CA LEU A 54 -18.18 -1.02 8.36
C LEU A 54 -17.15 -0.90 7.22
N LEU A 55 -17.36 -1.58 6.09
CA LEU A 55 -16.46 -1.52 4.94
C LEU A 55 -16.44 -0.14 4.32
N LYS A 56 -17.59 0.53 4.22
CA LYS A 56 -17.67 1.90 3.71
C LYS A 56 -16.85 2.86 4.57
N LYS A 57 -17.02 2.82 5.89
CA LYS A 57 -16.23 3.62 6.82
C LYS A 57 -14.74 3.33 6.69
N ARG A 58 -14.36 2.05 6.58
CA ARG A 58 -12.96 1.65 6.40
C ARG A 58 -12.38 2.10 5.07
N LEU A 59 -13.14 2.04 3.98
CA LEU A 59 -12.73 2.57 2.68
C LEU A 59 -12.51 4.08 2.74
N ASP A 60 -13.41 4.81 3.42
CA ASP A 60 -13.27 6.26 3.55
C ASP A 60 -12.06 6.63 4.44
N GLU A 61 -11.80 5.89 5.53
CA GLU A 61 -10.59 6.03 6.37
C GLU A 61 -9.30 5.63 5.62
N GLY A 62 -9.39 4.65 4.72
CA GLY A 62 -8.29 4.16 3.88
C GLY A 62 -8.09 4.94 2.58
N HIS A 63 -8.73 6.11 2.43
CA HIS A 63 -8.66 6.94 1.23
C HIS A 63 -9.04 6.23 -0.07
N GLY A 64 -10.04 5.34 -0.02
CA GLY A 64 -10.59 4.64 -1.17
C GLY A 64 -10.08 3.21 -1.35
N GLU A 65 -9.14 2.73 -0.54
CA GLU A 65 -8.72 1.33 -0.56
C GLU A 65 -8.45 0.75 0.84
N ILE A 66 -8.67 -0.55 0.99
CA ILE A 66 -8.34 -1.30 2.20
C ILE A 66 -7.87 -2.71 1.87
N ILE A 67 -7.05 -3.26 2.76
CA ILE A 67 -6.75 -4.69 2.79
C ILE A 67 -7.64 -5.31 3.87
N LEU A 68 -8.53 -6.20 3.43
CA LEU A 68 -9.43 -6.95 4.31
C LEU A 68 -8.89 -8.37 4.49
N GLU A 69 -8.72 -8.78 5.73
CA GLU A 69 -8.40 -10.16 6.09
C GLU A 69 -9.68 -10.90 6.50
N ILE A 70 -9.97 -12.04 5.86
CA ILE A 70 -11.10 -12.91 6.18
C ILE A 70 -10.56 -14.21 6.77
N GLY A 71 -11.17 -14.62 7.89
CA GLY A 71 -10.83 -15.84 8.61
C GLY A 71 -9.98 -15.64 9.86
N THR A 72 -9.75 -14.39 10.25
CA THR A 72 -9.27 -14.02 11.58
C THR A 72 -10.40 -13.39 12.39
N GLY A 73 -10.40 -13.69 13.69
CA GLY A 73 -11.36 -13.17 14.66
C GLY A 73 -10.59 -12.66 15.86
N VAL A 74 -11.13 -11.65 16.54
CA VAL A 74 -10.47 -10.98 17.67
C VAL A 74 -10.61 -11.80 18.97
N THR A 75 -11.44 -12.85 18.97
CA THR A 75 -11.64 -13.69 20.16
C THR A 75 -10.66 -14.85 20.18
N ASP A 76 -9.77 -14.82 21.17
CA ASP A 76 -8.64 -15.75 21.40
C ASP A 76 -9.00 -17.25 21.53
N ALA A 77 -10.29 -17.62 21.46
CA ALA A 77 -10.76 -18.97 21.70
C ALA A 77 -10.89 -19.84 20.43
N GLU A 78 -10.93 -19.26 19.23
CA GLU A 78 -11.15 -20.02 18.00
C GLU A 78 -9.85 -20.23 17.20
N SER A 79 -9.61 -21.47 16.74
CA SER A 79 -8.46 -21.73 15.87
C SER A 79 -8.56 -20.87 14.59
N PRO A 80 -7.47 -20.20 14.18
CA PRO A 80 -7.49 -19.26 13.06
C PRO A 80 -7.85 -19.94 11.73
N GLY A 81 -8.43 -19.17 10.83
CA GLY A 81 -8.89 -19.61 9.51
C GLY A 81 -10.31 -20.17 9.49
N LEU A 82 -10.86 -20.22 8.28
CA LEU A 82 -12.16 -20.80 7.93
C LEU A 82 -11.97 -22.07 7.11
N LEU A 83 -12.93 -22.98 7.17
CA LEU A 83 -13.01 -24.11 6.23
C LEU A 83 -13.25 -23.59 4.80
N ILE A 84 -13.02 -24.44 3.80
CA ILE A 84 -13.20 -24.04 2.39
C ILE A 84 -14.64 -23.59 2.09
N ASP A 85 -15.64 -24.35 2.54
CA ASP A 85 -17.06 -24.00 2.37
C ASP A 85 -17.44 -22.68 3.07
N GLU A 86 -16.87 -22.45 4.26
CA GLU A 86 -17.07 -21.22 5.04
C GLU A 86 -16.41 -20.00 4.36
N MET A 87 -15.23 -20.21 3.76
CA MET A 87 -14.53 -19.20 2.99
C MET A 87 -15.31 -18.86 1.71
N GLU A 88 -15.82 -19.85 0.99
CA GLU A 88 -16.65 -19.65 -0.20
C GLU A 88 -17.91 -18.84 0.13
N ALA A 89 -18.60 -19.15 1.22
CA ALA A 89 -19.73 -18.36 1.71
C ALA A 89 -19.33 -16.91 2.05
N SER A 90 -18.17 -16.73 2.70
CA SER A 90 -17.64 -15.40 3.04
C SER A 90 -17.30 -14.56 1.81
N VAL A 91 -16.73 -15.20 0.79
CA VAL A 91 -16.43 -14.56 -0.50
C VAL A 91 -17.70 -14.20 -1.26
N ALA A 92 -18.74 -15.03 -1.20
CA ALA A 92 -20.03 -14.70 -1.81
C ALA A 92 -20.66 -13.45 -1.19
N THR A 93 -20.58 -13.32 0.14
CA THR A 93 -20.98 -12.11 0.87
C THR A 93 -20.17 -10.90 0.40
N LEU A 94 -18.84 -11.01 0.35
CA LEU A 94 -17.96 -9.91 -0.07
C LEU A 94 -18.24 -9.47 -1.51
N LYS A 95 -18.46 -10.42 -2.43
CA LYS A 95 -18.84 -10.13 -3.83
C LYS A 95 -20.19 -9.41 -3.91
N SER A 96 -21.14 -9.75 -3.06
CA SER A 96 -22.44 -9.07 -3.00
C SER A 96 -22.29 -7.60 -2.57
N MET A 97 -21.28 -7.29 -1.74
CA MET A 97 -20.99 -5.92 -1.30
C MET A 97 -20.29 -5.07 -2.36
N GLN A 98 -19.62 -5.67 -3.36
CA GLN A 98 -18.96 -4.93 -4.45
C GLN A 98 -19.91 -3.99 -5.17
N ALA A 99 -21.10 -4.50 -5.53
CA ALA A 99 -22.11 -3.73 -6.24
C ALA A 99 -22.70 -2.59 -5.39
N VAL A 100 -22.75 -2.76 -4.07
CA VAL A 100 -23.29 -1.77 -3.12
C VAL A 100 -22.28 -0.66 -2.85
N LEU A 101 -20.99 -1.01 -2.80
CA LEU A 101 -19.89 -0.10 -2.46
C LEU A 101 -19.22 0.55 -3.67
N ASP A 102 -19.61 0.15 -4.89
CA ASP A 102 -18.97 0.52 -6.15
C ASP A 102 -17.45 0.29 -6.08
N SER A 103 -17.06 -0.95 -5.79
CA SER A 103 -15.66 -1.31 -5.53
C SER A 103 -15.25 -2.64 -6.16
N GLU A 104 -13.96 -2.70 -6.52
CA GLU A 104 -13.29 -3.90 -6.99
C GLU A 104 -12.68 -4.67 -5.83
N VAL A 105 -12.84 -5.99 -5.84
CA VAL A 105 -12.29 -6.90 -4.83
C VAL A 105 -11.34 -7.87 -5.51
N GLN A 106 -10.10 -7.90 -5.02
CA GLN A 106 -9.05 -8.77 -5.52
C GLN A 106 -8.46 -9.61 -4.40
N LEU A 107 -8.33 -10.91 -4.61
CA LEU A 107 -7.57 -11.79 -3.71
C LEU A 107 -6.07 -11.48 -3.84
N LEU A 108 -5.45 -10.99 -2.76
CA LEU A 108 -4.01 -10.76 -2.69
C LEU A 108 -3.25 -12.01 -2.27
N ARG A 109 -3.79 -12.74 -1.29
CA ARG A 109 -3.09 -13.86 -0.67
C ARG A 109 -4.05 -14.85 -0.06
N GLU A 110 -3.74 -16.13 -0.23
CA GLU A 110 -4.33 -17.23 0.50
C GLU A 110 -3.27 -17.84 1.44
N LYS A 111 -3.63 -18.03 2.70
CA LYS A 111 -2.78 -18.66 3.71
C LYS A 111 -3.48 -19.87 4.29
N SER A 112 -2.89 -21.05 4.08
CA SER A 112 -3.36 -22.27 4.72
C SER A 112 -2.88 -22.38 6.17
N VAL A 113 -3.75 -22.91 7.02
CA VAL A 113 -3.55 -23.09 8.46
C VAL A 113 -4.04 -24.49 8.86
N SER A 114 -3.54 -25.01 9.98
CA SER A 114 -3.97 -26.31 10.54
C SER A 114 -3.87 -27.46 9.54
N ASN A 115 -2.65 -27.74 9.03
CA ASN A 115 -2.39 -28.80 8.05
C ASN A 115 -3.25 -28.70 6.76
N ASN A 116 -3.40 -27.50 6.21
CA ASN A 116 -4.19 -27.23 4.99
C ASN A 116 -5.69 -27.56 5.11
N THR A 117 -6.25 -27.46 6.31
CA THR A 117 -7.70 -27.64 6.50
C THR A 117 -8.46 -26.32 6.61
N ARG A 118 -7.76 -25.23 6.94
CA ARG A 118 -8.34 -23.89 7.10
C ARG A 118 -7.56 -22.85 6.32
N TYR A 119 -8.24 -21.77 5.96
CA TYR A 119 -7.71 -20.72 5.10
C TYR A 119 -7.96 -19.34 5.71
N ILE A 120 -6.99 -18.46 5.54
CA ILE A 120 -7.09 -17.01 5.79
C ILE A 120 -6.79 -16.34 4.47
N ASN A 121 -7.71 -15.49 4.01
CA ASN A 121 -7.58 -14.81 2.73
C ASN A 121 -7.48 -13.30 2.94
N GLU A 122 -6.49 -12.68 2.30
CA GLU A 122 -6.30 -11.24 2.27
C GLU A 122 -6.85 -10.72 0.93
N TYR A 123 -7.75 -9.75 0.98
CA TYR A 123 -8.37 -9.12 -0.17
C TYR A 123 -8.03 -7.63 -0.23
N LEU A 124 -7.65 -7.14 -1.40
CA LEU A 124 -7.64 -5.71 -1.70
C LEU A 124 -9.06 -5.31 -2.12
N ILE A 125 -9.61 -4.30 -1.45
CA ILE A 125 -10.87 -3.67 -1.84
C ILE A 125 -10.54 -2.25 -2.25
N ARG A 126 -10.87 -1.87 -3.48
CA ARG A 126 -10.59 -0.54 -4.03
C ARG A 126 -11.85 0.05 -4.64
N ARG A 127 -12.23 1.25 -4.21
CA ARG A 127 -13.38 1.98 -4.78
C ARG A 127 -13.09 2.32 -6.24
N HIS A 128 -14.11 2.23 -7.10
CA HIS A 128 -14.02 2.77 -8.46
C HIS A 128 -13.96 4.29 -8.39
N ILE A 129 -12.94 4.86 -9.01
CA ILE A 129 -12.77 6.30 -9.16
C ILE A 129 -13.17 6.66 -10.58
N ASP A 130 -13.74 7.85 -10.75
CA ASP A 130 -14.04 8.39 -12.07
C ASP A 130 -12.79 8.41 -12.95
N GLN A 131 -12.97 8.25 -14.26
CA GLN A 131 -11.85 8.11 -15.21
C GLN A 131 -10.91 9.33 -15.30
N GLU A 132 -11.28 10.46 -14.69
CA GLU A 132 -10.47 11.68 -14.65
C GLU A 132 -9.65 11.83 -13.34
N ASP A 133 -9.78 10.90 -12.39
CA ASP A 133 -9.14 11.00 -11.08
C ASP A 133 -8.45 9.68 -10.67
N PHE A 134 -7.45 9.78 -9.80
CA PHE A 134 -6.70 8.63 -9.29
C PHE A 134 -6.29 8.84 -7.83
N MET A 135 -6.17 7.74 -7.09
CA MET A 135 -5.55 7.80 -5.75
C MET A 135 -4.06 8.09 -5.89
N GLU A 136 -3.57 9.20 -5.35
CA GLU A 136 -2.13 9.49 -5.27
C GLU A 136 -1.60 9.19 -3.88
N VAL A 137 -0.44 8.53 -3.81
CA VAL A 137 0.37 8.44 -2.58
C VAL A 137 1.78 8.92 -2.86
N ARG A 138 2.24 9.91 -2.10
CA ARG A 138 3.57 10.50 -2.24
C ARG A 138 4.54 9.92 -1.24
N VAL A 139 5.61 9.31 -1.74
CA VAL A 139 6.64 8.65 -0.94
C VAL A 139 7.98 9.34 -1.13
N ALA A 140 8.47 10.00 -0.09
CA ALA A 140 9.82 10.55 -0.08
C ALA A 140 10.85 9.44 0.15
N VAL A 141 11.80 9.28 -0.78
CA VAL A 141 12.88 8.30 -0.66
C VAL A 141 14.09 8.96 -0.05
N THR A 142 14.50 8.46 1.11
CA THR A 142 15.50 9.11 1.95
C THR A 142 16.53 8.12 2.48
N GLY A 143 17.69 8.61 2.88
CA GLY A 143 18.81 7.79 3.37
C GLY A 143 20.18 8.24 2.85
N ASN A 144 21.24 7.65 3.40
CA ASN A 144 22.62 8.04 3.12
C ASN A 144 23.04 7.87 1.65
N VAL A 145 24.19 8.45 1.30
CA VAL A 145 24.89 8.18 0.04
C VAL A 145 25.09 6.66 -0.11
N ASP A 146 24.93 6.16 -1.33
CA ASP A 146 25.11 4.74 -1.70
C ASP A 146 24.16 3.73 -1.02
N ALA A 147 23.11 4.19 -0.35
CA ALA A 147 22.05 3.32 0.19
C ALA A 147 21.17 2.67 -0.91
N GLY A 148 21.39 2.98 -2.18
CA GLY A 148 20.65 2.40 -3.31
C GLY A 148 19.33 3.08 -3.66
N LYS A 149 19.06 4.30 -3.17
CA LYS A 149 17.81 5.07 -3.41
C LYS A 149 17.38 5.16 -4.87
N SER A 150 18.15 5.90 -5.67
CA SER A 150 17.85 6.11 -7.08
C SER A 150 17.98 4.81 -7.91
N THR A 151 18.78 3.85 -7.44
CA THR A 151 18.83 2.52 -8.07
C THR A 151 17.51 1.77 -7.89
N LEU A 152 16.99 1.68 -6.65
CA LEU A 152 15.72 1.01 -6.37
C LEU A 152 14.57 1.68 -7.11
N LEU A 153 14.52 3.02 -7.11
CA LEU A 153 13.51 3.76 -7.85
C LEU A 153 13.57 3.48 -9.35
N GLY A 154 14.77 3.48 -9.95
CA GLY A 154 14.93 3.17 -11.37
C GLY A 154 14.42 1.77 -11.72
N VAL A 155 14.66 0.79 -10.84
CA VAL A 155 14.14 -0.58 -11.01
C VAL A 155 12.62 -0.61 -10.91
N LEU A 156 12.05 0.03 -9.89
CA LEU A 156 10.60 0.00 -9.64
C LEU A 156 9.80 0.71 -10.75
N THR A 157 10.26 1.87 -11.22
CA THR A 157 9.48 2.71 -12.13
C THR A 157 9.68 2.36 -13.60
N HIS A 158 10.85 1.80 -13.95
CA HIS A 158 11.19 1.45 -15.34
C HIS A 158 11.23 -0.06 -15.62
N GLY A 159 11.07 -0.92 -14.61
CA GLY A 159 11.01 -2.38 -14.78
C GLY A 159 12.31 -3.00 -15.29
N LEU A 160 13.45 -2.31 -15.17
CA LEU A 160 14.76 -2.82 -15.56
C LEU A 160 15.61 -3.08 -14.33
N LEU A 161 16.23 -4.26 -14.26
CA LEU A 161 17.20 -4.56 -13.22
C LEU A 161 18.47 -3.73 -13.41
N ASP A 162 19.06 -3.30 -12.30
CA ASP A 162 20.34 -2.61 -12.31
C ASP A 162 21.48 -3.62 -12.51
N ASP A 163 22.50 -3.23 -13.27
CA ASP A 163 23.68 -4.06 -13.57
C ASP A 163 24.83 -3.88 -12.57
N GLY A 164 24.58 -3.13 -11.49
CA GLY A 164 25.59 -2.70 -10.53
C GLY A 164 26.50 -1.58 -11.03
N ARG A 165 26.31 -1.10 -12.27
CA ARG A 165 26.98 0.08 -12.83
C ARG A 165 26.05 1.29 -12.92
N GLY A 166 24.80 1.13 -12.46
CA GLY A 166 23.83 2.20 -12.33
C GLY A 166 23.01 2.45 -13.59
N ILE A 167 22.83 1.47 -14.48
CA ILE A 167 21.92 1.57 -15.64
C ILE A 167 20.52 2.00 -15.21
N ALA A 168 19.99 1.43 -14.12
CA ALA A 168 18.67 1.79 -13.60
C ALA A 168 18.67 3.24 -13.07
N ARG A 169 19.71 3.61 -12.32
CA ARG A 169 19.87 4.96 -11.75
C ARG A 169 20.05 6.05 -12.81
N GLN A 170 20.75 5.75 -13.91
CA GLN A 170 21.01 6.71 -14.99
C GLN A 170 19.72 7.23 -15.63
N LYS A 171 18.64 6.44 -15.63
CA LYS A 171 17.33 6.86 -16.13
C LYS A 171 16.68 7.97 -15.30
N LEU A 172 17.08 8.11 -14.04
CA LEU A 172 16.54 9.12 -13.13
C LEU A 172 17.35 10.43 -13.15
N PHE A 173 18.56 10.43 -13.71
CA PHE A 173 19.41 11.62 -13.72
C PHE A 173 18.87 12.69 -14.65
N ARG A 174 18.79 13.91 -14.12
CA ARG A 174 18.22 15.07 -14.82
C ARG A 174 19.28 16.05 -15.31
N HIS A 175 20.45 16.01 -14.69
CA HIS A 175 21.52 16.95 -14.98
C HIS A 175 22.80 16.24 -15.44
N LYS A 176 23.56 16.91 -16.32
CA LYS A 176 24.81 16.39 -16.87
C LYS A 176 25.81 16.00 -15.77
N HIS A 177 25.93 16.80 -14.71
CA HIS A 177 26.84 16.50 -13.60
C HIS A 177 26.39 15.27 -12.77
N GLU A 178 25.11 14.91 -12.77
CA GLU A 178 24.64 13.67 -12.12
C GLU A 178 25.09 12.45 -12.93
N MET A 179 25.04 12.54 -14.27
CA MET A 179 25.55 11.50 -15.17
C MET A 179 27.08 11.34 -15.05
N GLU A 180 27.81 12.46 -14.93
CA GLU A 180 29.27 12.45 -14.82
C GLU A 180 29.75 11.94 -13.45
N THR A 181 29.09 12.33 -12.37
CA THR A 181 29.50 11.97 -10.99
C THR A 181 28.86 10.69 -10.47
N GLY A 182 27.77 10.23 -11.10
CA GLY A 182 26.97 9.12 -10.61
C GLY A 182 26.21 9.45 -9.32
N ARG A 183 26.01 10.72 -8.98
CA ARG A 183 25.35 11.16 -7.74
C ARG A 183 24.10 11.98 -8.04
N THR A 184 23.01 11.64 -7.35
CA THR A 184 21.78 12.44 -7.35
C THR A 184 21.99 13.73 -6.56
N SER A 185 21.67 14.86 -7.19
CA SER A 185 21.91 16.21 -6.66
C SER A 185 20.68 17.09 -6.63
N SER A 186 19.62 16.68 -7.34
CA SER A 186 18.35 17.36 -7.49
C SER A 186 17.22 16.54 -6.87
N VAL A 187 16.06 17.19 -6.63
CA VAL A 187 14.84 16.46 -6.27
C VAL A 187 14.26 15.84 -7.53
N GLY A 188 14.17 14.50 -7.51
CA GLY A 188 13.54 13.69 -8.55
C GLY A 188 12.09 13.39 -8.21
N ASN A 189 11.23 13.25 -9.22
CA ASN A 189 9.90 12.67 -9.09
C ASN A 189 9.78 11.60 -10.16
N ASP A 190 9.29 10.43 -9.77
CA ASP A 190 8.96 9.32 -10.68
C ASP A 190 7.69 8.64 -10.18
N ILE A 191 6.91 8.06 -11.09
CA ILE A 191 5.60 7.49 -10.76
C ILE A 191 5.53 5.99 -11.05
N LEU A 192 4.76 5.28 -10.23
CA LEU A 192 4.39 3.89 -10.42
C LEU A 192 2.86 3.76 -10.34
N GLY A 193 2.25 3.37 -11.44
CA GLY A 193 0.81 3.24 -11.58
C GLY A 193 0.30 1.81 -11.41
N PHE A 194 -0.89 1.69 -10.83
CA PHE A 194 -1.61 0.44 -10.60
C PHE A 194 -3.03 0.56 -11.14
N ASP A 195 -3.51 -0.45 -11.88
CA ASP A 195 -4.90 -0.52 -12.33
C ASP A 195 -5.85 -0.88 -11.15
N VAL A 196 -7.16 -0.97 -11.42
CA VAL A 196 -8.15 -1.31 -10.37
C VAL A 196 -7.94 -2.72 -9.81
N GLN A 197 -7.30 -3.62 -10.57
CA GLN A 197 -6.87 -4.96 -10.14
C GLN A 197 -5.44 -4.97 -9.58
N GLY A 198 -4.87 -3.83 -9.19
CA GLY A 198 -3.55 -3.76 -8.56
C GLY A 198 -2.38 -4.21 -9.45
N ALA A 199 -2.56 -4.39 -10.75
CA ALA A 199 -1.48 -4.72 -11.66
C ALA A 199 -0.72 -3.46 -12.10
N ILE A 200 0.59 -3.60 -12.30
CA ILE A 200 1.47 -2.49 -12.68
C ILE A 200 1.18 -2.06 -14.13
N VAL A 201 0.94 -0.77 -14.33
CA VAL A 201 0.66 -0.20 -15.66
C VAL A 201 1.90 0.33 -16.37
N ASN A 202 2.98 0.60 -15.62
CA ASN A 202 4.27 1.05 -16.14
C ASN A 202 4.80 0.02 -17.14
N ARG A 203 4.62 0.30 -18.44
CA ARG A 203 5.17 -0.52 -19.51
C ARG A 203 6.40 0.18 -20.05
N PRO A 204 7.62 -0.35 -19.83
CA PRO A 204 8.79 0.16 -20.52
C PRO A 204 8.60 -0.13 -22.01
N ASP A 205 8.57 0.94 -22.81
CA ASP A 205 8.29 0.83 -24.23
C ASP A 205 9.34 -0.05 -24.91
N THR A 206 8.89 -1.03 -25.71
CA THR A 206 9.78 -2.04 -26.34
C THR A 206 10.73 -1.41 -27.36
N HIS A 207 10.41 -0.17 -27.78
CA HIS A 207 11.18 0.63 -28.73
C HIS A 207 11.98 1.75 -28.05
N GLY A 208 12.50 1.55 -26.84
CA GLY A 208 13.76 2.14 -26.33
C GLY A 208 13.95 3.67 -26.35
N ASN A 209 12.97 4.48 -26.75
CA ASN A 209 13.19 5.88 -27.10
C ASN A 209 12.07 6.84 -26.68
N GLN A 210 11.02 6.37 -26.00
CA GLN A 210 10.06 7.25 -25.35
C GLN A 210 10.27 7.18 -23.83
N ALA A 211 10.47 8.36 -23.24
CA ALA A 211 10.32 8.54 -21.80
C ALA A 211 8.95 7.99 -21.40
N LEU A 212 8.86 7.36 -20.22
CA LEU A 212 7.58 6.91 -19.67
C LEU A 212 6.58 8.08 -19.76
N ASP A 213 5.50 7.91 -20.52
CA ASP A 213 4.46 8.94 -20.60
C ASP A 213 3.67 8.90 -19.30
N TRP A 214 3.93 9.87 -18.44
CA TRP A 214 3.22 9.99 -17.18
C TRP A 214 1.72 10.17 -17.40
N THR A 215 1.31 10.73 -18.54
CA THR A 215 -0.09 10.89 -18.92
C THR A 215 -0.77 9.53 -19.14
N ASP A 216 -0.15 8.63 -19.91
CA ASP A 216 -0.67 7.28 -20.14
C ASP A 216 -0.73 6.48 -18.84
N ILE A 217 0.29 6.59 -17.99
CA ILE A 217 0.30 5.93 -16.67
C ILE A 217 -0.87 6.44 -15.83
N CYS A 218 -1.07 7.75 -15.70
CA CYS A 218 -2.17 8.29 -14.91
C CYS A 218 -3.54 7.89 -15.46
N GLN A 219 -3.75 7.96 -16.79
CA GLN A 219 -5.03 7.59 -17.42
C GLN A 219 -5.41 6.12 -17.23
N ARG A 220 -4.41 5.24 -17.10
CA ARG A 220 -4.62 3.79 -16.94
C ARG A 220 -4.57 3.33 -15.49
N SER A 221 -4.26 4.23 -14.56
CA SER A 221 -4.09 3.92 -13.14
C SER A 221 -5.35 4.25 -12.36
N ALA A 222 -5.76 3.30 -11.51
CA ALA A 222 -6.66 3.59 -10.40
C ALA A 222 -5.90 4.19 -9.20
N LYS A 223 -4.60 3.88 -9.09
CA LYS A 223 -3.72 4.39 -8.04
C LYS A 223 -2.33 4.68 -8.60
N VAL A 224 -1.76 5.82 -8.22
CA VAL A 224 -0.40 6.24 -8.56
C VAL A 224 0.40 6.44 -7.28
N VAL A 225 1.59 5.83 -7.24
CA VAL A 225 2.60 6.10 -6.21
C VAL A 225 3.64 7.03 -6.81
N THR A 226 3.70 8.25 -6.28
CA THR A 226 4.70 9.25 -6.67
C THR A 226 5.89 9.15 -5.72
N PHE A 227 7.03 8.76 -6.24
CA PHE A 227 8.29 8.73 -5.50
C PHE A 227 9.02 10.05 -5.65
N ILE A 228 9.41 10.64 -4.52
CA ILE A 228 10.23 11.86 -4.46
C ILE A 228 11.65 11.42 -4.13
N ASP A 229 12.54 11.39 -5.12
CA ASP A 229 13.95 11.01 -4.96
C ASP A 229 14.72 12.19 -4.34
N LEU A 230 15.21 11.99 -3.11
CA LEU A 230 15.95 13.00 -2.37
C LEU A 230 17.45 12.71 -2.38
N ALA A 231 18.24 13.77 -2.49
CA ALA A 231 19.69 13.66 -2.54
C ALA A 231 20.25 13.06 -1.23
N GLY A 232 21.16 12.09 -1.38
CA GLY A 232 21.73 11.36 -0.23
C GLY A 232 22.97 11.99 0.39
N HIS A 233 23.53 13.05 -0.20
CA HIS A 233 24.78 13.66 0.24
C HIS A 233 24.51 14.95 1.02
N GLU A 234 25.22 15.14 2.12
CA GLU A 234 25.10 16.32 3.02
C GLU A 234 25.17 17.68 2.33
N LYS A 235 25.94 17.80 1.23
CA LYS A 235 26.04 19.01 0.43
C LYS A 235 24.68 19.47 -0.12
N TYR A 236 23.75 18.53 -0.31
CA TYR A 236 22.43 18.76 -0.88
C TYR A 236 21.30 18.73 0.17
N LEU A 237 21.62 18.80 1.48
CA LEU A 237 20.62 18.78 2.55
C LEU A 237 19.53 19.86 2.36
N LYS A 238 19.90 21.06 1.92
CA LYS A 238 18.93 22.13 1.61
C LYS A 238 17.95 21.73 0.51
N THR A 239 18.43 21.05 -0.53
CA THR A 239 17.61 20.51 -1.61
C THR A 239 16.64 19.46 -1.07
N THR A 240 17.11 18.61 -0.15
CA THR A 240 16.28 17.58 0.50
C THR A 240 15.17 18.20 1.37
N VAL A 241 15.49 19.21 2.19
CA VAL A 241 14.50 19.94 3.00
C VAL A 241 13.46 20.62 2.10
N PHE A 242 13.90 21.24 1.01
CA PHE A 242 12.99 21.82 0.02
C PHE A 242 12.10 20.75 -0.63
N GLY A 243 12.65 19.58 -0.94
CA GLY A 243 11.89 18.45 -1.48
C GLY A 243 10.79 17.98 -0.50
N MET A 244 11.14 17.76 0.76
CA MET A 244 10.20 17.34 1.81
C MET A 244 9.09 18.36 2.04
N THR A 245 9.44 19.66 2.12
CA THR A 245 8.47 20.72 2.41
C THR A 245 7.63 21.12 1.19
N GLY A 246 8.23 21.13 0.00
CA GLY A 246 7.58 21.55 -1.24
C GLY A 246 6.68 20.51 -1.86
N HIS A 247 7.01 19.21 -1.73
CA HIS A 247 6.20 18.12 -2.28
C HIS A 247 5.21 17.51 -1.28
N ALA A 248 5.39 17.79 0.03
CA ALA A 248 4.53 17.32 1.12
C ALA A 248 4.20 15.82 1.02
N PRO A 249 5.21 14.94 1.19
CA PRO A 249 5.02 13.49 1.09
C PRO A 249 4.10 12.95 2.19
N ASP A 250 3.28 11.96 1.85
CA ASP A 250 2.45 11.22 2.81
C ASP A 250 3.28 10.24 3.65
N TYR A 251 4.31 9.66 3.02
CA TYR A 251 5.19 8.67 3.64
C TYR A 251 6.67 8.95 3.33
N ALA A 252 7.55 8.45 4.20
CA ALA A 252 8.98 8.42 3.96
C ALA A 252 9.47 6.96 3.88
N MET A 253 10.17 6.62 2.80
CA MET A 253 10.90 5.38 2.63
C MET A 253 12.37 5.60 3.03
N LEU A 254 12.75 5.15 4.23
CA LEU A 254 14.12 5.24 4.72
C LEU A 254 14.95 4.03 4.24
N MET A 255 15.93 4.29 3.38
CA MET A 255 16.85 3.28 2.87
C MET A 255 18.15 3.27 3.67
N VAL A 256 18.51 2.09 4.16
CA VAL A 256 19.70 1.86 4.97
C VAL A 256 20.54 0.77 4.33
N GLY A 257 21.77 1.11 3.95
CA GLY A 257 22.72 0.12 3.41
C GLY A 257 23.08 -0.91 4.49
N ALA A 258 22.86 -2.19 4.22
CA ALA A 258 23.13 -3.28 5.17
C ALA A 258 24.60 -3.33 5.63
N ASN A 259 25.52 -2.90 4.77
CA ASN A 259 26.95 -2.81 5.05
C ASN A 259 27.35 -1.60 5.93
N ALA A 260 26.52 -0.55 5.98
CA ALA A 260 26.87 0.72 6.60
C ALA A 260 26.04 1.04 7.85
N GLY A 261 24.80 0.55 7.92
CA GLY A 261 23.86 0.89 8.99
C GLY A 261 23.43 2.37 8.98
N VAL A 262 22.96 2.86 10.13
CA VAL A 262 22.42 4.22 10.28
C VAL A 262 23.57 5.22 10.48
N ILE A 263 23.99 5.86 9.39
CA ILE A 263 25.10 6.82 9.37
C ILE A 263 24.79 8.08 8.57
N GLY A 264 25.52 9.16 8.87
CA GLY A 264 25.51 10.39 8.10
C GLY A 264 24.10 10.94 7.88
N MET A 265 23.75 11.15 6.60
CA MET A 265 22.47 11.73 6.20
C MET A 265 21.26 10.90 6.62
N THR A 266 21.39 9.59 6.83
CA THR A 266 20.28 8.78 7.37
C THR A 266 19.84 9.28 8.75
N LYS A 267 20.75 9.81 9.58
CA LYS A 267 20.39 10.38 10.89
C LYS A 267 19.73 11.75 10.77
N GLU A 268 20.18 12.56 9.83
CA GLU A 268 19.62 13.89 9.56
C GLU A 268 18.21 13.81 8.95
N HIS A 269 17.89 12.68 8.29
CA HIS A 269 16.58 12.43 7.69
C HIS A 269 15.56 11.80 8.65
N LEU A 270 15.98 11.40 9.86
CA LEU A 270 15.12 10.88 10.93
C LEU A 270 14.65 12.03 11.82
#